data_AF-A0A919AQI5-F1
#
_entry.id   AF-A0A919AQI5-F1
#
_cell.length_a   1.000
_cell.length_b   1.000
_cell.length_c   1.000
_cell.angle_alpha   90.00
_cell.angle_beta   90.00
_cell.angle_gamma   90.00
#
_symmetry.space_group_name_H-M   'P 1'
#
loop_
_entity.id
_entity.type
_entity.pdbx_description
1 polymer ?
#
loop_
_entity_poly.entity_id
_entity_poly.type
_entity_poly.pdbx_seq_one_letter_code
_entity_poly.pdbx_strand_id
1 'polypeptide(L)' 'MIILQYVLGYPSKQVANIMGINAGTVRTHRRLARKRVATKLGIDLGDDEEKE' A
#
# COMPACT_ATOMS: atom_id res chain seq x y z
N MET A 1 1.44 -3.51 6.61
CA MET A 1 1.86 -2.34 5.81
C MET A 1 0.79 -1.26 5.67
N ILE A 2 -0.45 -1.60 5.29
CA ILE A 2 -1.52 -0.59 5.18
C ILE A 2 -1.67 0.23 6.47
N ILE A 3 -1.71 -0.39 7.65
CA ILE A 3 -1.82 0.35 8.92
C ILE A 3 -0.60 1.27 9.13
N LEU A 4 0.63 0.75 8.95
CA LEU A 4 1.83 1.56 9.10
C LEU A 4 1.89 2.76 8.15
N GLN A 5 1.33 2.61 6.94
CA GLN A 5 1.35 3.69 5.95
C GLN A 5 0.17 4.65 6.09
N TYR A 6 -1.05 4.13 6.28
CA TYR A 6 -2.28 4.93 6.31
C TYR A 6 -2.67 5.43 7.69
N VAL A 7 -2.38 4.68 8.75
CA VAL A 7 -2.70 5.07 10.14
C VAL A 7 -1.52 5.77 10.80
N LEU A 8 -0.30 5.28 10.55
CA LEU A 8 0.93 5.82 11.15
C LEU A 8 1.71 6.77 10.23
N GLY A 9 1.30 6.92 8.96
CA GLY A 9 1.93 7.87 8.03
C GLY A 9 3.35 7.50 7.58
N TYR A 10 3.82 6.27 7.81
CA TYR A 10 5.20 5.93 7.50
C TYR A 10 5.46 5.76 5.99
N PRO A 11 6.55 6.33 5.46
CA PRO A 11 6.93 6.17 4.06
C PRO A 11 7.31 4.72 3.76
N SER A 12 7.04 4.27 2.53
CA SER A 12 7.21 2.87 2.10
C SER A 12 8.59 2.28 2.43
N LYS A 13 9.66 3.09 2.34
CA LYS A 13 11.04 2.69 2.72
C LYS A 13 11.17 2.36 4.21
N GLN A 14 10.53 3.15 5.08
CA GLN A 14 10.56 2.94 6.52
C GLN A 14 9.69 1.74 6.90
N VAL A 15 8.53 1.56 6.28
CA VAL A 15 7.70 0.37 6.49
C VAL A 15 8.43 -0.91 6.01
N ALA A 16 9.15 -0.84 4.89
CA ALA A 16 9.99 -1.93 4.39
C ALA A 16 11.08 -2.31 5.42
N ASN A 17 11.75 -1.31 5.97
CA ASN A 17 12.78 -1.50 6.99
C ASN A 17 12.21 -2.10 8.29
N ILE A 18 11.10 -1.55 8.80
CA ILE A 18 10.42 -2.04 10.01
C ILE A 18 9.98 -3.50 9.85
N MET A 19 9.49 -3.86 8.66
CA MET A 19 8.98 -5.21 8.38
C MET A 19 10.06 -6.18 7.91
N GLY A 20 11.30 -5.73 7.68
CA GLY A 20 12.40 -6.56 7.15
C GLY A 20 12.14 -7.12 5.75
N ILE A 21 11.37 -6.42 4.91
CA ILE A 21 11.01 -6.87 3.55
C ILE A 21 11.41 -5.86 2.48
N ASN A 22 11.46 -6.29 1.22
CA ASN A 22 11.80 -5.42 0.10
C ASN A 22 10.73 -4.33 -0.12
N ALA A 23 11.17 -3.09 -0.40
CA ALA A 23 10.32 -1.95 -0.78
C ALA A 23 9.34 -2.27 -1.93
N GLY A 24 9.71 -3.13 -2.88
CA GLY A 24 8.83 -3.60 -3.95
C GLY A 24 7.65 -4.42 -3.42
N THR A 25 7.89 -5.30 -2.44
CA THR A 25 6.86 -6.10 -1.77
C THR A 25 5.82 -5.21 -1.09
N VAL A 26 6.26 -4.07 -0.55
CA VAL A 26 5.38 -3.07 0.08
C VAL A 26 4.37 -2.49 -0.90
N ARG A 27 4.86 -2.07 -2.07
CA ARG A 27 4.02 -1.52 -3.13
C ARG A 27 3.02 -2.55 -3.64
N THR A 28 3.45 -3.80 -3.83
CA THR A 28 2.56 -4.89 -4.27
C THR A 28 1.47 -5.18 -3.24
N HIS A 29 1.84 -5.32 -1.95
CA HIS A 29 0.84 -5.54 -0.89
C HIS A 29 -0.13 -4.37 -0.76
N ARG A 30 0.36 -3.13 -0.93
CA ARG A 30 -0.52 -1.95 -0.93
C ARG A 30 -1.51 -1.98 -2.08
N ARG A 31 -1.04 -2.21 -3.30
CA ARG A 31 -1.89 -2.29 -4.50
C ARG A 31 -2.95 -3.39 -4.35
N LEU A 32 -2.54 -4.57 -3.86
CA LEU A 32 -3.45 -5.69 -3.65
C LEU A 32 -4.50 -5.38 -2.56
N ALA A 33 -4.08 -4.78 -1.45
CA ALA A 33 -5.00 -4.42 -0.37
C ALA A 33 -6.00 -3.34 -0.82
N ARG A 34 -5.54 -2.29 -1.52
CA ARG A 34 -6.42 -1.28 -2.11
C ARG A 34 -7.42 -1.92 -3.08
N LYS A 35 -6.94 -2.73 -4.03
CA LYS A 35 -7.79 -3.44 -4.99
C LYS A 35 -8.84 -4.32 -4.29
N ARG A 36 -8.46 -5.07 -3.25
CA ARG A 36 -9.40 -5.90 -2.47
C ARG A 36 -10.46 -5.08 -1.77
N VAL A 37 -10.08 -3.96 -1.15
CA VAL A 37 -11.03 -3.05 -0.48
C VAL A 37 -11.99 -2.45 -1.51
N ALA A 38 -11.48 -1.99 -2.65
CA ALA A 38 -12.27 -1.41 -3.72
C ALA A 38 -13.25 -2.41 -4.36
N THR A 39 -12.79 -3.62 -4.68
CA THR A 39 -13.67 -4.70 -5.15
C THR A 39 -14.77 -5.00 -4.14
N LYS A 40 -14.44 -5.01 -2.84
CA LYS A 40 -15.44 -5.24 -1.79
C LYS A 40 -16.44 -4.08 -1.64
N LEU A 41 -16.03 -2.86 -1.96
CA LEU A 41 -16.86 -1.65 -1.90
C LEU A 41 -17.55 -1.31 -3.22
N GLY A 42 -17.27 -2.05 -4.31
CA GLY A 42 -17.78 -1.73 -5.65
C GLY A 42 -17.19 -0.45 -6.25
N ILE A 43 -16.02 -0.02 -5.76
CA ILE A 43 -15.33 1.20 -6.23
C ILE A 43 -14.34 0.81 -7.31
N ASP A 44 -14.35 1.51 -8.44
CA ASP A 44 -13.30 1.37 -9.46
C ASP A 44 -12.10 2.24 -9.07
N LEU A 45 -11.04 1.58 -8.58
CA LEU A 45 -9.76 2.25 -8.36
C LEU A 45 -9.03 2.29 -9.70
N GLY A 46 -9.19 3.40 -10.42
CA GLY A 46 -8.28 3.78 -11.51
C GLY A 46 -6.83 3.63 -11.05
N ASP A 47 -5.95 3.25 -11.96
CA ASP A 47 -4.57 2.88 -11.63
C ASP A 47 -3.89 4.03 -10.88
N ASP A 48 -3.74 3.80 -9.58
CA ASP A 48 -3.30 4.78 -8.59
C ASP A 48 -1.79 4.96 -8.77
N GLU A 49 -1.40 5.68 -9.84
CA GLU A 49 -0.07 6.19 -10.10
C GLU A 49 0.23 7.24 -9.04
N GLU A 50 0.81 6.77 -7.94
CA GLU A 50 1.42 7.62 -6.93
C GLU A 50 2.57 8.39 -7.59
N LYS A 51 2.33 9.66 -7.90
CA LYS A 51 3.34 10.64 -8.26
C LYS A 51 4.38 10.73 -7.14
N GLU A 52 5.62 10.43 -7.55
CA GLU A 52 6.93 10.90 -7.06
C GLU A 52 7.23 10.91 -5.55
#